data_AF-A0A6G4U9T2-F1
#
_entry.id   AF-A0A6G4U9T2-F1
#
_cell.length_a   1.000
_cell.length_b   1.000
_cell.length_c   1.000
_cell.angle_alpha   90.00
_cell.angle_beta   90.00
_cell.angle_gamma   90.00
#
_symmetry.space_group_name_H-M   'P 1'
#
loop_
_entity.id
_entity.type
_entity.pdbx_description
1 polymer ?
#
loop_
_entity_poly.entity_id
_entity_poly.type
_entity_poly.pdbx_seq_one_letter_code
_entity_poly.pdbx_strand_id
1 'polypeptide(L)'
;MDTAGRNTVSGRLYTRTRVRGFAPWAPKPATLRLVEQIRQILAEYEAYLPMTARQVFYRLVGAHGYPKDERAYDRLTETLNRARRARLIPMEAIRDDRAASMGGDAGYAGPEAFWESMTAAADNYRRPLTEGQPRAVEMWIEAAGMMPMLADITKEFGVTVYCSGGFESVAAKHDAAHRIARRHVATTVLSIGDLDPSGLSILDAAAADVTAFVTELGGKPPTVVRLAVTPKQVARYRLQTAPQKRTDHRGAHMPATVQAEALSPDQLTGIARAALADVVDTDTIAAVRRRSELEREQLLAALRTMRGSGA
;
A
#
# COMPACT_ATOMS: atom_id res chain seq x y z
N MET A 1 47.69 -26.67 14.05
CA MET A 1 46.39 -26.48 14.72
C MET A 1 45.59 -25.52 13.87
N ASP A 2 44.57 -26.04 13.20
CA ASP A 2 43.85 -25.43 12.08
C ASP A 2 42.67 -24.58 12.61
N THR A 3 42.78 -23.25 12.48
CA THR A 3 41.78 -22.27 12.92
C THR A 3 40.86 -21.89 11.77
N ALA A 4 39.99 -22.82 11.35
CA ALA A 4 38.90 -22.53 10.42
C ALA A 4 37.53 -22.84 11.06
N GLY A 5 37.24 -22.14 12.17
CA GLY A 5 35.94 -22.15 12.83
C GLY A 5 34.85 -21.60 11.91
N ARG A 6 34.00 -22.48 11.40
CA ARG A 6 32.81 -22.12 10.61
C ARG A 6 31.76 -21.51 11.53
N ASN A 7 31.66 -20.18 11.53
CA ASN A 7 30.68 -19.44 12.34
C ASN A 7 29.25 -19.63 11.82
N THR A 8 28.51 -20.57 12.40
CA THR A 8 27.04 -20.53 12.40
C THR A 8 26.58 -19.93 13.71
N VAL A 9 25.81 -18.83 13.64
CA VAL A 9 25.27 -18.12 14.82
C VAL A 9 24.45 -19.04 15.74
N SER A 10 23.83 -20.10 15.19
CA SER A 10 23.02 -21.06 15.94
C SER A 10 23.75 -22.34 16.37
N GLY A 11 25.04 -22.49 16.09
CA GLY A 11 25.82 -23.70 16.39
C GLY A 11 25.41 -24.98 15.63
N ARG A 12 24.43 -24.90 14.71
CA ARG A 12 23.97 -26.04 13.90
C ARG A 12 24.64 -26.07 12.54
N LEU A 13 25.09 -27.26 12.13
CA LEU A 13 25.58 -27.51 10.77
C LEU A 13 24.39 -27.74 9.83
N TYR A 14 24.27 -26.89 8.80
CA TYR A 14 23.27 -27.04 7.73
C TYR A 14 23.98 -27.36 6.41
N THR A 15 23.42 -28.29 5.63
CA THR A 15 23.78 -28.44 4.22
C THR A 15 23.39 -27.17 3.47
N ARG A 16 24.36 -26.50 2.84
CA ARG A 16 24.13 -25.24 2.13
C ARG A 16 23.22 -25.47 0.91
N THR A 17 21.93 -25.20 1.03
CA THR A 17 20.94 -25.38 -0.05
C THR A 17 20.54 -24.09 -0.77
N ARG A 18 20.69 -22.91 -0.15
CA ARG A 18 20.36 -21.61 -0.76
C ARG A 18 21.54 -20.64 -0.76
N VAL A 19 21.61 -19.84 -1.83
CA VAL A 19 22.62 -18.79 -2.03
C VAL A 19 22.49 -17.70 -0.96
N ARG A 20 23.61 -17.25 -0.39
CA ARG A 20 23.68 -16.23 0.67
C ARG A 20 24.45 -15.00 0.19
N GLY A 21 24.14 -13.83 0.75
CA GLY A 21 24.74 -12.55 0.35
C GLY A 21 24.55 -12.20 -1.13
N PHE A 22 25.37 -11.26 -1.61
CA PHE A 22 25.59 -11.07 -3.04
C PHE A 22 26.37 -12.27 -3.58
N ALA A 23 25.97 -12.77 -4.75
CA ALA A 23 26.54 -13.97 -5.33
C ALA A 23 26.47 -13.94 -6.86
N PRO A 24 27.52 -14.40 -7.57
CA PRO A 24 27.52 -14.47 -9.02
C PRO A 24 26.45 -15.46 -9.50
N TRP A 25 25.79 -15.13 -10.61
CA TRP A 25 24.80 -16.00 -11.22
C TRP A 25 24.85 -15.88 -12.74
N ALA A 26 24.99 -17.02 -13.42
CA ALA A 26 24.88 -17.15 -14.86
C ALA A 26 23.55 -17.83 -15.22
N PRO A 27 22.47 -17.07 -15.50
CA PRO A 27 21.18 -17.64 -15.91
C PRO A 27 21.25 -18.30 -17.28
N LYS A 28 20.40 -19.31 -17.51
CA LYS A 28 20.16 -19.86 -18.86
C LYS A 28 19.52 -18.80 -19.76
N PRO A 29 19.65 -18.88 -21.10
CA PRO A 29 19.14 -17.86 -22.02
C PRO A 29 17.66 -17.50 -21.82
N ALA A 30 16.80 -18.49 -21.53
CA ALA A 30 15.38 -18.24 -21.27
C ALA A 30 15.15 -17.42 -19.98
N THR A 31 15.93 -17.68 -18.92
CA THR A 31 15.85 -16.92 -17.68
C THR A 31 16.45 -15.53 -17.83
N LEU A 32 17.50 -15.38 -18.64
CA LEU A 32 18.06 -14.06 -18.94
C LEU A 32 17.05 -13.18 -19.69
N ARG A 33 16.30 -13.74 -20.66
CA ARG A 33 15.19 -13.02 -21.31
C ARG A 33 14.13 -12.56 -20.31
N LEU A 34 13.77 -13.42 -19.35
CA LEU A 34 12.83 -13.04 -18.28
C LEU A 34 13.39 -11.89 -17.43
N VAL A 35 14.68 -11.92 -17.07
CA VAL A 35 15.33 -10.81 -16.34
C VAL A 35 15.28 -9.52 -17.14
N GLU A 36 15.49 -9.58 -18.45
CA GLU A 36 15.41 -8.39 -19.31
C GLU A 36 13.98 -7.83 -19.41
N GLN A 37 12.97 -8.69 -19.55
CA GLN A 37 11.56 -8.26 -19.49
C GLN A 37 11.21 -7.61 -18.15
N ILE A 38 11.72 -8.15 -17.04
CA ILE A 38 11.56 -7.55 -15.72
C ILE A 38 12.22 -6.16 -15.68
N ARG A 39 13.43 -6.00 -16.22
CA ARG A 39 14.11 -4.69 -16.27
C ARG A 39 13.33 -3.67 -17.11
N GLN A 40 12.75 -4.09 -18.23
CA GLN A 40 11.91 -3.23 -19.06
C GLN A 40 10.68 -2.74 -18.28
N ILE A 41 9.99 -3.63 -17.57
CA ILE A 41 8.88 -3.27 -16.69
C ILE A 41 9.35 -2.30 -15.59
N LEU A 42 10.44 -2.60 -14.90
CA LEU A 42 10.93 -1.73 -13.81
C LEU A 42 11.34 -0.34 -14.32
N ALA A 43 11.86 -0.24 -15.54
CA ALA A 43 12.19 1.03 -16.19
C ALA A 43 10.93 1.78 -16.63
N GLU A 44 9.94 1.08 -17.21
CA GLU A 44 8.63 1.67 -17.57
C GLU A 44 7.93 2.27 -16.35
N TYR A 45 8.06 1.63 -15.18
CA TYR A 45 7.43 2.02 -13.92
C TYR A 45 8.41 2.61 -12.90
N GLU A 46 9.49 3.27 -13.35
CA GLU A 46 10.53 3.82 -12.48
C GLU A 46 9.97 4.77 -11.41
N ALA A 47 9.00 5.62 -11.79
CA ALA A 47 8.32 6.55 -10.89
C ALA A 47 7.53 5.87 -9.75
N TYR A 48 7.24 4.58 -9.87
CA TYR A 48 6.42 3.81 -8.93
C TYR A 48 7.21 2.75 -8.16
N LEU A 49 8.55 2.73 -8.29
CA LEU A 49 9.40 1.84 -7.50
C LEU A 49 9.34 2.21 -6.01
N PRO A 50 9.48 1.23 -5.08
CA PRO A 50 9.66 -0.20 -5.34
C PRO A 50 8.37 -0.94 -5.70
N MET A 51 8.41 -1.82 -6.69
CA MET A 51 7.28 -2.68 -7.04
C MET A 51 7.27 -3.98 -6.21
N THR A 52 6.10 -4.56 -5.99
CA THR A 52 5.98 -5.91 -5.42
C THR A 52 6.22 -6.99 -6.48
N ALA A 53 6.62 -8.20 -6.06
CA ALA A 53 6.76 -9.33 -6.98
C ALA A 53 5.46 -9.66 -7.74
N ARG A 54 4.29 -9.44 -7.11
CA ARG A 54 2.97 -9.59 -7.76
C ARG A 54 2.69 -8.54 -8.83
N GLN A 55 3.05 -7.28 -8.59
CA GLN A 55 2.90 -6.23 -9.60
C GLN A 55 3.76 -6.54 -10.84
N VAL A 56 5.01 -6.94 -10.64
CA VAL A 56 5.90 -7.38 -11.75
C VAL A 56 5.31 -8.59 -12.48
N PHE A 57 4.74 -9.56 -11.75
CA PHE A 57 4.08 -10.73 -12.35
C PHE A 57 2.95 -10.35 -13.30
N TYR A 58 2.01 -9.51 -12.85
CA TYR A 58 0.87 -9.12 -13.69
C TYR A 58 1.27 -8.25 -14.88
N ARG A 59 2.30 -7.41 -14.73
CA ARG A 59 2.88 -6.67 -15.85
C ARG A 59 3.52 -7.60 -16.89
N LEU A 60 4.25 -8.64 -16.44
CA LEU A 60 4.77 -9.68 -17.34
C LEU A 60 3.65 -10.44 -18.07
N VAL A 61 2.55 -10.77 -17.38
CA VAL A 61 1.39 -11.44 -17.98
C VAL A 61 0.78 -10.56 -19.07
N GLY A 62 0.54 -9.28 -18.77
CA GLY A 62 -0.10 -8.35 -19.69
C GLY A 62 0.78 -7.90 -20.87
N ALA A 63 2.04 -7.56 -20.62
CA ALA A 63 2.94 -6.98 -21.62
C ALA A 63 3.76 -8.01 -22.42
N HIS A 64 4.02 -9.18 -21.83
CA HIS A 64 4.92 -10.19 -22.41
C HIS A 64 4.30 -11.58 -22.53
N GLY A 65 3.00 -11.74 -22.27
CA GLY A 65 2.31 -13.02 -22.37
C GLY A 65 2.82 -14.07 -21.38
N TYR A 66 3.35 -13.63 -20.23
CA TYR A 66 3.84 -14.55 -19.21
C TYR A 66 2.70 -15.43 -18.66
N PRO A 67 2.92 -16.72 -18.38
CA PRO A 67 1.85 -17.60 -17.91
C PRO A 67 1.26 -17.13 -16.57
N LYS A 68 -0.07 -17.09 -16.50
CA LYS A 68 -0.83 -16.71 -15.31
C LYS A 68 -1.15 -17.93 -14.44
N ASP A 69 -0.11 -18.56 -13.90
CA ASP A 69 -0.23 -19.71 -12.98
C ASP A 69 0.73 -19.63 -11.79
N GLU A 70 0.48 -20.41 -10.75
CA GLU A 70 1.28 -20.41 -9.51
C GLU A 70 2.73 -20.82 -9.76
N ARG A 71 2.98 -21.78 -10.65
CA ARG A 71 4.34 -22.23 -10.98
C ARG A 71 5.15 -21.12 -11.64
N ALA A 72 4.51 -20.31 -12.47
CA ALA A 72 5.11 -19.17 -13.12
C ALA A 72 5.41 -18.04 -12.13
N TYR A 73 4.54 -17.84 -11.13
CA TYR A 73 4.77 -16.90 -10.04
C TYR A 73 5.95 -17.35 -9.14
N ASP A 74 6.01 -18.62 -8.76
CA ASP A 74 7.13 -19.17 -7.98
C ASP A 74 8.46 -19.06 -8.73
N ARG A 75 8.45 -19.33 -10.04
CA ARG A 75 9.62 -19.13 -10.90
C ARG A 75 10.06 -17.67 -10.96
N LEU A 76 9.10 -16.73 -10.97
CA LEU A 76 9.41 -15.29 -10.95
C LEU A 76 10.05 -14.89 -9.61
N THR A 77 9.49 -15.28 -8.48
CA THR A 77 10.01 -14.90 -7.16
C THR A 77 11.43 -15.43 -6.95
N GLU A 78 11.71 -16.67 -7.36
CA GLU A 78 13.07 -17.23 -7.34
C GLU A 78 14.01 -16.46 -8.29
N THR A 79 13.53 -16.11 -9.49
CA THR A 79 14.31 -15.31 -10.46
C THR A 79 14.65 -13.93 -9.90
N LEU A 80 13.69 -13.23 -9.29
CA LEU A 80 13.90 -11.92 -8.66
C LEU A 80 14.90 -12.01 -7.50
N ASN A 81 14.87 -13.09 -6.71
CA ASN A 81 15.82 -13.31 -5.63
C ASN A 81 17.25 -13.47 -6.18
N ARG A 82 17.45 -14.36 -7.16
CA ARG A 82 18.76 -14.62 -7.76
C ARG A 82 19.30 -13.43 -8.53
N ALA A 83 18.45 -12.75 -9.31
CA ALA A 83 18.83 -11.55 -10.07
C ALA A 83 19.32 -10.42 -9.16
N ARG A 84 18.63 -10.16 -8.04
CA ARG A 84 19.06 -9.13 -7.07
C ARG A 84 20.34 -9.49 -6.34
N ARG A 85 20.51 -10.75 -5.94
CA ARG A 85 21.78 -11.24 -5.37
C ARG A 85 22.95 -11.13 -6.35
N ALA A 86 22.67 -11.29 -7.63
CA ALA A 86 23.64 -11.13 -8.71
C ALA A 86 23.81 -9.68 -9.20
N ARG A 87 23.10 -8.72 -8.58
CA ARG A 87 23.11 -7.29 -8.95
C ARG A 87 22.64 -7.00 -10.39
N LEU A 88 21.89 -7.94 -11.00
CA LEU A 88 21.24 -7.74 -12.30
C LEU A 88 19.98 -6.87 -12.19
N ILE A 89 19.38 -6.84 -10.99
CA ILE A 89 18.27 -5.97 -10.60
C ILE A 89 18.68 -5.31 -9.27
N PRO A 90 18.47 -3.99 -9.08
CA PRO A 90 18.76 -3.33 -7.81
C PRO A 90 17.97 -3.96 -6.65
N MET A 91 18.56 -4.04 -5.45
CA MET A 91 17.91 -4.71 -4.31
C MET A 91 16.62 -3.97 -3.91
N GLU A 92 16.68 -2.65 -4.01
CA GLU A 92 15.66 -1.65 -3.71
C GLU A 92 14.54 -1.57 -4.75
N ALA A 93 14.70 -2.13 -5.96
CA ALA A 93 13.67 -2.06 -6.99
C ALA A 93 12.44 -2.94 -6.67
N ILE A 94 12.61 -3.94 -5.80
CA ILE A 94 11.56 -4.86 -5.39
C ILE A 94 11.30 -4.73 -3.89
N ARG A 95 10.04 -4.53 -3.53
CA ARG A 95 9.59 -4.53 -2.14
C ARG A 95 9.28 -5.95 -1.70
N ASP A 96 10.12 -6.45 -0.80
CA ASP A 96 9.82 -7.58 0.09
C ASP A 96 9.93 -7.02 1.50
N ASP A 97 8.87 -7.15 2.30
CA ASP A 97 8.72 -6.46 3.58
C ASP A 97 10.01 -6.48 4.43
N ARG A 98 10.58 -5.27 4.65
CA ARG A 98 11.88 -5.10 5.33
C ARG A 98 11.73 -5.40 6.81
N ALA A 99 12.80 -5.91 7.43
CA ALA A 99 12.84 -6.20 8.87
C ALA A 99 12.56 -4.92 9.68
N ALA A 100 11.61 -4.99 10.62
CA ALA A 100 11.39 -3.94 11.60
C ALA A 100 12.47 -4.01 12.68
N SER A 101 13.09 -2.88 13.00
CA SER A 101 13.97 -2.72 14.17
C SER A 101 13.21 -1.97 15.26
N MET A 102 13.21 -2.52 16.47
CA MET A 102 12.60 -1.94 17.67
C MET A 102 13.65 -1.98 18.79
N GLY A 103 13.96 -0.83 19.40
CA GLY A 103 14.96 -0.69 20.46
C GLY A 103 16.13 0.25 20.12
N GLY A 104 16.63 0.95 21.14
CA GLY A 104 17.69 1.98 21.08
C GLY A 104 17.49 3.00 22.22
N ASP A 105 18.58 3.66 22.65
CA ASP A 105 18.48 4.74 23.64
C ASP A 105 17.78 5.94 22.98
N ALA A 106 16.59 6.31 23.47
CA ALA A 106 15.81 7.41 22.93
C ALA A 106 16.32 8.73 23.54
N GLY A 107 17.29 9.36 22.88
CA GLY A 107 17.88 10.63 23.32
C GLY A 107 18.50 11.43 22.18
N TYR A 108 18.92 12.66 22.49
CA TYR A 108 19.65 13.53 21.56
C TYR A 108 21.14 13.49 21.89
N ALA A 109 22.01 13.52 20.88
CA ALA A 109 23.46 13.56 21.07
C ALA A 109 23.95 14.85 21.78
N GLY A 110 23.11 15.88 21.84
CA GLY A 110 23.35 17.15 22.53
C GLY A 110 22.28 18.19 22.18
N PRO A 111 22.39 19.42 22.73
CA PRO A 111 21.41 20.50 22.50
C PRO A 111 21.23 20.88 21.02
N GLU A 112 22.29 20.83 20.21
CA GLU A 112 22.19 21.13 18.77
C GLU A 112 21.31 20.12 18.04
N ALA A 113 21.50 18.81 18.29
CA ALA A 113 20.67 17.76 17.72
C ALA A 113 19.19 17.88 18.13
N PHE A 114 18.92 18.43 19.32
CA PHE A 114 17.56 18.79 19.74
C PHE A 114 17.00 19.96 18.93
N TRP A 115 17.77 21.03 18.71
CA TRP A 115 17.30 22.16 17.89
C TRP A 115 17.10 21.79 16.42
N GLU A 116 17.96 20.93 15.87
CA GLU A 116 17.79 20.36 14.53
C GLU A 116 16.50 19.52 14.45
N SER A 117 16.21 18.68 15.46
CA SER A 117 14.98 17.88 15.48
C SER A 117 13.73 18.76 15.58
N MET A 118 13.78 19.82 16.39
CA MET A 118 12.70 20.81 16.50
C MET A 118 12.47 21.57 15.19
N THR A 119 13.55 21.96 14.51
CA THR A 119 13.48 22.61 13.19
C THR A 119 12.89 21.66 12.16
N ALA A 120 13.35 20.41 12.11
CA ALA A 120 12.79 19.39 11.22
C ALA A 120 11.31 19.09 11.54
N ALA A 121 10.92 19.09 12.82
CA ALA A 121 9.53 18.92 13.22
C ALA A 121 8.66 20.10 12.77
N ALA A 122 9.14 21.33 12.91
CA ALA A 122 8.47 22.53 12.42
C ALA A 122 8.37 22.54 10.89
N ASP A 123 9.44 22.18 10.16
CA ASP A 123 9.42 22.10 8.70
C ASP A 123 8.40 21.08 8.16
N ASN A 124 8.15 20.02 8.93
CA ASN A 124 7.14 19.01 8.60
C ASN A 124 5.74 19.33 9.15
N TYR A 125 5.56 20.49 9.81
CA TYR A 125 4.27 20.91 10.34
C TYR A 125 3.23 21.01 9.23
N ARG A 126 2.09 20.37 9.47
CA ARG A 126 0.90 20.46 8.62
C ARG A 126 -0.35 20.18 9.45
N ARG A 127 -1.42 20.92 9.20
CA ARG A 127 -2.72 20.60 9.75
C ARG A 127 -3.32 19.38 9.03
N PRO A 128 -4.20 18.60 9.70
CA PRO A 128 -4.94 17.54 9.02
C PRO A 128 -5.79 18.09 7.89
N LEU A 129 -5.61 17.59 6.66
CA LEU A 129 -6.40 18.01 5.49
C LEU A 129 -7.90 17.68 5.60
N THR A 130 -8.26 16.85 6.58
CA THR A 130 -9.64 16.51 6.95
C THR A 130 -10.34 17.60 7.77
N GLU A 131 -9.61 18.60 8.26
CA GLU A 131 -10.19 19.70 9.01
C GLU A 131 -11.16 20.51 8.13
N GLY A 132 -12.36 20.79 8.67
CA GLY A 132 -13.40 21.55 7.96
C GLY A 132 -14.14 20.76 6.89
N GLN A 133 -13.74 19.51 6.60
CA GLN A 133 -14.43 18.69 5.61
C GLN A 133 -15.87 18.38 6.06
N PRO A 134 -16.87 18.50 5.17
CA PRO A 134 -18.28 18.25 5.52
C PRO A 134 -18.58 16.76 5.80
N ARG A 135 -17.67 15.88 5.39
CA ARG A 135 -17.72 14.43 5.59
C ARG A 135 -16.32 13.87 5.81
N ALA A 136 -16.23 12.78 6.56
CA ALA A 136 -15.02 11.98 6.63
C ALA A 136 -14.99 10.97 5.47
N VAL A 137 -13.81 10.73 4.92
CA VAL A 137 -13.63 9.79 3.82
C VAL A 137 -12.58 8.75 4.21
N GLU A 138 -12.88 7.48 3.99
CA GLU A 138 -11.94 6.36 4.13
C GLU A 138 -11.84 5.60 2.81
N MET A 139 -10.66 5.04 2.52
CA MET A 139 -10.47 4.13 1.39
C MET A 139 -10.25 2.71 1.93
N TRP A 140 -11.11 1.75 1.58
CA TRP A 140 -10.96 0.34 1.96
C TRP A 140 -10.55 -0.46 0.74
N ILE A 141 -9.49 -1.26 0.85
CA ILE A 141 -8.95 -2.03 -0.27
C ILE A 141 -8.81 -3.50 0.08
N GLU A 142 -9.01 -4.41 -0.85
CA GLU A 142 -8.86 -5.84 -0.58
C GLU A 142 -7.40 -6.29 -0.65
N ALA A 143 -6.70 -5.96 -1.74
CA ALA A 143 -5.33 -6.40 -1.96
C ALA A 143 -4.31 -5.47 -1.29
N ALA A 144 -3.64 -5.96 -0.24
CA ALA A 144 -2.60 -5.23 0.49
C ALA A 144 -1.46 -4.72 -0.41
N GLY A 145 -1.18 -5.41 -1.51
CA GLY A 145 -0.17 -5.01 -2.50
C GLY A 145 -0.44 -3.65 -3.15
N MET A 146 -1.69 -3.20 -3.19
CA MET A 146 -2.09 -1.91 -3.76
C MET A 146 -2.03 -0.75 -2.75
N MET A 147 -1.87 -1.05 -1.45
CA MET A 147 -1.92 -0.05 -0.38
C MET A 147 -0.94 1.11 -0.56
N PRO A 148 0.34 0.89 -0.91
CA PRO A 148 1.31 1.99 -1.03
C PRO A 148 0.94 2.96 -2.15
N MET A 149 0.49 2.43 -3.29
CA MET A 149 0.07 3.24 -4.44
C MET A 149 -1.16 4.08 -4.10
N LEU A 150 -2.18 3.47 -3.50
CA LEU A 150 -3.38 4.19 -3.12
C LEU A 150 -3.12 5.20 -2.01
N ALA A 151 -2.25 4.88 -1.04
CA ALA A 151 -1.84 5.82 -0.01
C ALA A 151 -1.11 7.03 -0.60
N ASP A 152 -0.30 6.84 -1.64
CA ASP A 152 0.36 7.93 -2.34
C ASP A 152 -0.63 8.88 -3.02
N ILE A 153 -1.72 8.34 -3.57
CA ILE A 153 -2.80 9.13 -4.18
C ILE A 153 -3.63 9.83 -3.10
N THR A 154 -4.04 9.11 -2.06
CA THR A 154 -4.98 9.60 -1.06
C THR A 154 -4.35 10.60 -0.09
N LYS A 155 -3.01 10.63 0.04
CA LYS A 155 -2.29 11.61 0.87
C LYS A 155 -2.63 13.05 0.49
N GLU A 156 -2.84 13.32 -0.81
CA GLU A 156 -3.17 14.66 -1.31
C GLU A 156 -4.53 15.16 -0.80
N PHE A 157 -5.41 14.22 -0.44
CA PHE A 157 -6.77 14.45 0.05
C PHE A 157 -6.91 14.24 1.56
N GLY A 158 -5.83 13.85 2.27
CA GLY A 158 -5.88 13.50 3.69
C GLY A 158 -6.69 12.23 4.00
N VAL A 159 -6.92 11.37 3.01
CA VAL A 159 -7.73 10.17 3.16
C VAL A 159 -6.85 8.97 3.53
N THR A 160 -7.24 8.25 4.57
CA THR A 160 -6.54 7.05 5.03
C THR A 160 -6.99 5.81 4.25
N VAL A 161 -6.02 4.98 3.85
CA VAL A 161 -6.27 3.68 3.23
C VAL A 161 -6.22 2.58 4.28
N TYR A 162 -7.21 1.69 4.27
CA TYR A 162 -7.32 0.50 5.11
C TYR A 162 -7.38 -0.73 4.24
N CYS A 163 -6.68 -1.79 4.63
CA CYS A 163 -6.69 -3.06 3.90
C CYS A 163 -7.63 -4.08 4.55
N SER A 164 -8.47 -4.72 3.73
CA SER A 164 -9.50 -5.71 4.08
C SER A 164 -8.95 -7.01 4.63
N GLY A 165 -7.65 -7.30 4.44
CA GLY A 165 -6.98 -8.36 5.20
C GLY A 165 -7.07 -8.17 6.72
N GLY A 166 -7.38 -6.95 7.20
CA GLY A 166 -7.77 -6.69 8.59
C GLY A 166 -9.26 -6.89 8.87
N PHE A 167 -10.15 -6.53 7.93
CA PHE A 167 -11.61 -6.59 8.07
C PHE A 167 -12.19 -8.02 8.05
N GLU A 168 -11.38 -9.06 7.82
CA GLU A 168 -11.80 -10.43 8.10
C GLU A 168 -12.02 -10.67 9.61
N SER A 169 -11.37 -9.88 10.47
CA SER A 169 -11.52 -9.98 11.92
C SER A 169 -12.65 -9.09 12.45
N VAL A 170 -13.37 -9.60 13.45
CA VAL A 170 -14.38 -8.81 14.20
C VAL A 170 -13.74 -7.57 14.84
N ALA A 171 -12.50 -7.70 15.34
CA ALA A 171 -11.76 -6.60 15.94
C ALA A 171 -11.56 -5.42 14.99
N ALA A 172 -11.14 -5.67 13.74
CA ALA A 172 -10.95 -4.57 12.78
C ALA A 172 -12.27 -3.88 12.39
N LYS A 173 -13.36 -4.63 12.26
CA LYS A 173 -14.70 -4.07 12.03
C LYS A 173 -15.13 -3.21 13.22
N HIS A 174 -14.88 -3.68 14.44
CA HIS A 174 -15.17 -2.96 15.67
C HIS A 174 -14.32 -1.68 15.80
N ASP A 175 -13.04 -1.72 15.47
CA ASP A 175 -12.16 -0.55 15.45
C ASP A 175 -12.61 0.48 14.42
N ALA A 176 -13.01 0.03 13.23
CA ALA A 176 -13.59 0.90 12.22
C ALA A 176 -14.89 1.53 12.72
N ALA A 177 -15.77 0.75 13.33
CA ALA A 177 -17.03 1.24 13.87
C ALA A 177 -16.82 2.28 14.97
N HIS A 178 -15.92 2.06 15.93
CA HIS A 178 -15.59 3.05 16.95
C HIS A 178 -15.06 4.35 16.35
N ARG A 179 -14.16 4.24 15.37
CA ARG A 179 -13.56 5.40 14.71
C ARG A 179 -14.60 6.19 13.92
N ILE A 180 -15.55 5.52 13.29
CA ILE A 180 -16.68 6.13 12.55
C ILE A 180 -17.69 6.75 13.51
N ALA A 181 -18.11 6.03 14.57
CA ALA A 181 -19.12 6.49 15.51
C ALA A 181 -18.71 7.73 16.29
N ARG A 182 -17.40 7.92 16.54
CA ARG A 182 -16.86 9.13 17.21
C ARG A 182 -16.84 10.38 16.33
N ARG A 183 -17.09 10.27 15.03
CA ARG A 183 -17.07 11.42 14.12
C ARG A 183 -18.38 12.20 14.20
N HIS A 184 -18.27 13.53 14.21
CA HIS A 184 -19.43 14.42 14.17
C HIS A 184 -20.03 14.60 12.76
N VAL A 185 -19.27 14.22 11.74
CA VAL A 185 -19.66 14.27 10.33
C VAL A 185 -19.96 12.88 9.79
N ALA A 186 -20.76 12.79 8.73
CA ALA A 186 -21.03 11.52 8.05
C ALA A 186 -19.72 10.93 7.47
N THR A 187 -19.62 9.61 7.41
CA THR A 187 -18.47 8.93 6.80
C THR A 187 -18.87 8.33 5.46
N THR A 188 -18.07 8.59 4.42
CA THR A 188 -18.11 7.89 3.14
C THR A 188 -16.91 6.95 3.04
N VAL A 189 -17.15 5.67 2.79
CA VAL A 189 -16.12 4.66 2.56
C VAL A 189 -16.06 4.37 1.07
N LEU A 190 -14.91 4.59 0.46
CA LEU A 190 -14.61 4.24 -0.92
C LEU A 190 -13.93 2.87 -0.93
N SER A 191 -14.47 1.89 -1.66
CA SER A 191 -13.98 0.51 -1.63
C SER A 191 -13.42 0.04 -2.96
N ILE A 192 -12.26 -0.63 -2.94
CA ILE A 192 -11.61 -1.25 -4.10
C ILE A 192 -11.30 -2.71 -3.78
N GLY A 193 -11.90 -3.64 -4.52
CA GLY A 193 -11.68 -5.08 -4.33
C GLY A 193 -11.96 -5.89 -5.58
N ASP A 194 -11.76 -7.19 -5.48
CA ASP A 194 -11.88 -8.13 -6.58
C ASP A 194 -13.35 -8.29 -6.99
N LEU A 195 -13.60 -8.25 -8.29
CA LEU A 195 -14.91 -8.60 -8.84
C LEU A 195 -15.02 -10.12 -8.88
N ASP A 196 -15.30 -10.72 -7.74
CA ASP A 196 -15.68 -12.12 -7.57
C ASP A 196 -16.69 -12.28 -6.43
N PRO A 197 -17.34 -13.45 -6.32
CA PRO A 197 -18.38 -13.64 -5.31
C PRO A 197 -17.88 -13.47 -3.87
N SER A 198 -16.65 -13.92 -3.59
CA SER A 198 -16.02 -13.72 -2.28
C SER A 198 -15.76 -12.25 -1.95
N GLY A 199 -15.13 -11.48 -2.84
CA GLY A 199 -14.79 -10.07 -2.64
C GLY A 199 -16.01 -9.15 -2.54
N LEU A 200 -17.12 -9.49 -3.22
CA LEU A 200 -18.41 -8.80 -3.04
C LEU A 200 -19.02 -9.15 -1.67
N SER A 201 -19.11 -10.44 -1.34
CA SER A 201 -19.69 -10.91 -0.08
C SER A 201 -18.95 -10.40 1.15
N ILE A 202 -17.61 -10.32 1.11
CA ILE A 202 -16.78 -9.82 2.21
C ILE A 202 -17.05 -8.34 2.45
N LEU A 203 -17.15 -7.55 1.37
CA LEU A 203 -17.46 -6.13 1.48
C LEU A 203 -18.85 -5.90 2.09
N ASP A 204 -19.86 -6.62 1.61
CA ASP A 204 -21.23 -6.49 2.10
C ASP A 204 -21.32 -6.89 3.58
N ALA A 205 -20.68 -8.00 3.96
CA ALA A 205 -20.62 -8.45 5.36
C ALA A 205 -19.89 -7.45 6.26
N ALA A 206 -18.77 -6.87 5.80
CA ALA A 206 -18.04 -5.86 6.54
C ALA A 206 -18.87 -4.57 6.69
N ALA A 207 -19.54 -4.12 5.62
CA ALA A 207 -20.40 -2.94 5.66
C ALA A 207 -21.60 -3.13 6.60
N ALA A 208 -22.24 -4.30 6.58
CA ALA A 208 -23.35 -4.64 7.46
C ALA A 208 -22.93 -4.68 8.94
N ASP A 209 -21.83 -5.38 9.27
CA ASP A 209 -21.33 -5.46 10.64
C ASP A 209 -20.89 -4.09 11.17
N VAL A 210 -20.13 -3.32 10.38
CA VAL A 210 -19.70 -1.96 10.78
C VAL A 210 -20.92 -1.07 10.98
N THR A 211 -21.94 -1.17 10.12
CA THR A 211 -23.20 -0.43 10.30
C THR A 211 -23.91 -0.81 11.59
N ALA A 212 -24.00 -2.10 11.91
CA ALA A 212 -24.60 -2.57 13.14
C ALA A 212 -23.87 -2.04 14.37
N PHE A 213 -22.53 -2.19 14.42
CA PHE A 213 -21.71 -1.65 15.50
C PHE A 213 -21.81 -0.14 15.63
N VAL A 214 -21.74 0.61 14.52
CA VAL A 214 -21.85 2.08 14.56
C VAL A 214 -23.21 2.51 15.12
N THR A 215 -24.28 1.81 14.74
CA THR A 215 -25.64 2.09 15.23
C THR A 215 -25.75 1.84 16.73
N GLU A 216 -25.21 0.71 17.23
CA GLU A 216 -25.19 0.39 18.66
C GLU A 216 -24.35 1.39 19.47
N LEU A 217 -23.26 1.88 18.88
CA LEU A 217 -22.41 2.92 19.46
C LEU A 217 -23.01 4.34 19.39
N GLY A 218 -24.23 4.50 18.87
CA GLY A 218 -24.92 5.79 18.74
C GLY A 218 -24.36 6.71 17.64
N GLY A 219 -23.56 6.16 16.72
CA GLY A 219 -22.98 6.88 15.59
C GLY A 219 -23.87 6.89 14.34
N LYS A 220 -23.48 7.68 13.35
CA LYS A 220 -24.11 7.68 12.02
C LYS A 220 -23.50 6.59 11.14
N PRO A 221 -24.27 5.62 10.62
CA PRO A 221 -23.77 4.59 9.72
C PRO A 221 -23.00 5.17 8.52
N PRO A 222 -21.90 4.52 8.09
CA PRO A 222 -21.16 4.97 6.92
C PRO A 222 -21.92 4.67 5.63
N THR A 223 -21.70 5.50 4.61
CA THR A 223 -22.07 5.15 3.23
C THR A 223 -20.90 4.45 2.55
N VAL A 224 -21.07 3.19 2.15
CA VAL A 224 -20.02 2.42 1.46
C VAL A 224 -20.27 2.44 -0.05
N VAL A 225 -19.27 2.86 -0.82
CA VAL A 225 -19.31 3.00 -2.27
C VAL A 225 -18.21 2.16 -2.90
N ARG A 226 -18.57 1.20 -3.74
CA ARG A 226 -17.61 0.39 -4.51
C ARG A 226 -17.10 1.18 -5.71
N LEU A 227 -15.81 1.48 -5.74
CA LEU A 227 -15.14 2.17 -6.85
C LEU A 227 -14.62 1.24 -7.93
N ALA A 228 -14.03 0.10 -7.53
CA ALA A 228 -13.44 -0.86 -8.44
C ALA A 228 -13.37 -2.26 -7.82
N VAL A 229 -13.28 -3.33 -8.60
CA VAL A 229 -13.54 -3.38 -10.05
C VAL A 229 -15.04 -3.57 -10.29
N THR A 230 -15.63 -2.79 -11.20
CA THR A 230 -17.05 -2.92 -11.58
C THR A 230 -17.20 -3.58 -12.94
N PRO A 231 -18.34 -4.24 -13.25
CA PRO A 231 -18.58 -4.82 -14.58
C PRO A 231 -18.43 -3.81 -15.73
N LYS A 232 -18.81 -2.54 -15.51
CA LYS A 232 -18.62 -1.45 -16.49
C LYS A 232 -17.15 -1.18 -16.78
N GLN A 233 -16.29 -1.24 -15.76
CA GLN A 233 -14.83 -1.08 -15.92
C GLN A 233 -14.20 -2.28 -16.62
N VAL A 234 -14.68 -3.50 -16.36
CA VAL A 234 -14.23 -4.72 -17.07
C VAL A 234 -14.45 -4.56 -18.58
N ALA A 235 -15.66 -4.14 -18.98
CA ALA A 235 -15.98 -3.89 -20.38
C ALA A 235 -15.16 -2.72 -20.97
N ARG A 236 -15.09 -1.59 -20.26
CA ARG A 236 -14.39 -0.37 -20.71
C ARG A 236 -12.90 -0.59 -20.94
N TYR A 237 -12.23 -1.28 -20.01
CA TYR A 237 -10.78 -1.49 -20.04
C TYR A 237 -10.38 -2.84 -20.63
N ARG A 238 -11.35 -3.65 -21.09
CA ARG A 238 -11.13 -5.00 -21.64
C ARG A 238 -10.27 -5.86 -20.72
N LEU A 239 -10.57 -5.83 -19.41
CA LEU A 239 -9.81 -6.54 -18.40
C LEU A 239 -9.91 -8.05 -18.62
N GLN A 240 -8.78 -8.76 -18.46
CA GLN A 240 -8.77 -10.21 -18.55
C GLN A 240 -9.58 -10.83 -17.41
N THR A 241 -10.58 -11.63 -17.78
CA THR A 241 -11.41 -12.37 -16.84
C THR A 241 -10.86 -13.78 -16.60
N ALA A 242 -11.23 -14.37 -15.47
CA ALA A 242 -11.06 -15.79 -15.20
C ALA A 242 -12.42 -16.43 -14.85
N PRO A 243 -12.61 -17.73 -15.06
CA PRO A 243 -13.77 -18.42 -14.51
C PRO A 243 -13.68 -18.42 -12.98
N GLN A 244 -14.85 -18.41 -12.31
CA GLN A 244 -14.91 -18.57 -10.86
C GLN A 244 -14.24 -19.88 -10.43
N LYS A 245 -13.42 -19.82 -9.37
CA LYS A 245 -12.79 -21.01 -8.80
C LYS A 245 -13.87 -21.93 -8.24
N ARG A 246 -13.74 -23.24 -8.48
CA ARG A 246 -14.69 -24.25 -7.97
C ARG A 246 -14.86 -24.25 -6.45
N THR A 247 -13.86 -23.75 -5.73
CA THR A 247 -13.83 -23.66 -4.25
C THR A 247 -14.46 -22.38 -3.71
N ASP A 248 -14.78 -21.41 -4.57
CA ASP A 248 -15.47 -20.19 -4.15
C ASP A 248 -16.97 -20.44 -4.21
N HIS A 249 -17.58 -20.72 -3.05
CA HIS A 249 -19.01 -20.98 -2.91
C HIS A 249 -19.77 -19.81 -2.27
N ARG A 250 -19.08 -18.69 -1.98
CA ARG A 250 -19.71 -17.53 -1.35
C ARG A 250 -20.50 -16.79 -2.42
N GLY A 251 -21.71 -16.33 -2.09
CA GLY A 251 -22.52 -15.52 -3.01
C GLY A 251 -23.04 -16.25 -4.26
N ALA A 252 -23.58 -15.47 -5.21
CA ALA A 252 -24.14 -15.99 -6.45
C ALA A 252 -23.02 -16.40 -7.43
N HIS A 253 -23.28 -17.43 -8.23
CA HIS A 253 -22.33 -17.85 -9.27
C HIS A 253 -22.06 -16.71 -10.26
N MET A 254 -20.79 -16.44 -10.51
CA MET A 254 -20.35 -15.45 -11.49
C MET A 254 -19.61 -16.14 -12.64
N PRO A 255 -20.00 -15.87 -13.91
CA PRO A 255 -19.37 -16.49 -15.06
C PRO A 255 -17.94 -15.98 -15.30
N ALA A 256 -17.61 -14.81 -14.76
CA ALA A 256 -16.33 -14.15 -14.91
C ALA A 256 -15.94 -13.42 -13.63
N THR A 257 -14.69 -13.59 -13.23
CA THR A 257 -14.07 -12.90 -12.11
C THR A 257 -12.91 -12.04 -12.58
N VAL A 258 -12.68 -10.91 -11.91
CA VAL A 258 -11.59 -9.98 -12.22
C VAL A 258 -10.95 -9.48 -10.94
N GLN A 259 -9.63 -9.66 -10.84
CA GLN A 259 -8.85 -9.16 -9.72
C GLN A 259 -8.68 -7.64 -9.85
N ALA A 260 -8.69 -6.91 -8.73
CA ALA A 260 -8.44 -5.46 -8.71
C ALA A 260 -7.07 -5.10 -9.28
N GLU A 261 -6.06 -5.96 -9.05
CA GLU A 261 -4.73 -5.83 -9.61
C GLU A 261 -4.68 -5.99 -11.14
N ALA A 262 -5.78 -6.36 -11.81
CA ALA A 262 -5.87 -6.35 -13.27
C ALA A 262 -6.00 -4.93 -13.85
N LEU A 263 -6.43 -3.95 -13.06
CA LEU A 263 -6.36 -2.54 -13.44
C LEU A 263 -4.90 -2.09 -13.48
N SER A 264 -4.51 -1.39 -14.55
CA SER A 264 -3.20 -0.75 -14.59
C SER A 264 -3.07 0.34 -13.51
N PRO A 265 -1.83 0.67 -13.07
CA PRO A 265 -1.59 1.77 -12.14
C PRO A 265 -2.27 3.08 -12.54
N ASP A 266 -2.20 3.46 -13.81
CA ASP A 266 -2.82 4.70 -14.32
C ASP A 266 -4.35 4.65 -14.24
N GLN A 267 -4.96 3.52 -14.58
CA GLN A 267 -6.41 3.33 -14.47
C GLN A 267 -6.86 3.41 -13.02
N LEU A 268 -6.18 2.71 -12.11
CA LEU A 268 -6.51 2.73 -10.68
C LEU A 268 -6.34 4.13 -10.09
N THR A 269 -5.27 4.82 -10.47
CA THR A 269 -4.98 6.20 -10.07
C THR A 269 -6.06 7.16 -10.56
N GLY A 270 -6.45 7.07 -11.84
CA GLY A 270 -7.51 7.89 -12.41
C GLY A 270 -8.86 7.67 -11.72
N ILE A 271 -9.22 6.40 -11.45
CA ILE A 271 -10.47 6.04 -10.74
C ILE A 271 -10.46 6.62 -9.32
N ALA A 272 -9.39 6.37 -8.56
CA ALA A 272 -9.28 6.81 -7.17
C ALA A 272 -9.27 8.34 -7.07
N ARG A 273 -8.47 9.02 -7.89
CA ARG A 273 -8.36 10.49 -7.89
C ARG A 273 -9.68 11.16 -8.29
N ALA A 274 -10.36 10.65 -9.32
CA ALA A 274 -11.66 11.18 -9.73
C ALA A 274 -12.71 11.03 -8.62
N ALA A 275 -12.77 9.85 -7.98
CA ALA A 275 -13.70 9.62 -6.89
C ALA A 275 -13.39 10.50 -5.66
N LEU A 276 -12.12 10.66 -5.30
CA LEU A 276 -11.70 11.50 -4.19
C LEU A 276 -12.00 12.98 -4.45
N ALA A 277 -11.76 13.47 -5.66
CA ALA A 277 -12.07 14.85 -6.04
C ALA A 277 -13.58 15.16 -6.03
N ASP A 278 -14.43 14.14 -6.24
CA ASP A 278 -15.89 14.27 -6.19
C ASP A 278 -16.42 14.33 -4.73
N VAL A 279 -15.80 13.57 -3.82
CA VAL A 279 -16.32 13.45 -2.44
C VAL A 279 -15.62 14.35 -1.42
N VAL A 280 -14.41 14.82 -1.70
CA VAL A 280 -13.63 15.68 -0.82
C VAL A 280 -13.70 17.12 -1.29
N ASP A 281 -13.93 18.05 -0.36
CA ASP A 281 -13.94 19.48 -0.66
C ASP A 281 -12.49 19.97 -0.86
N THR A 282 -12.13 20.17 -2.13
CA THR A 282 -10.79 20.62 -2.52
C THR A 282 -10.50 22.08 -2.14
N ASP A 283 -11.52 22.93 -2.00
CA ASP A 283 -11.35 24.31 -1.55
C ASP A 283 -11.01 24.36 -0.06
N THR A 284 -11.69 23.52 0.73
CA THR A 284 -11.37 23.31 2.14
C THR A 284 -9.94 22.78 2.31
N ILE A 285 -9.49 21.81 1.48
CA ILE A 285 -8.08 21.37 1.48
C ILE A 285 -7.13 22.53 1.20
N ALA A 286 -7.42 23.34 0.18
CA ALA A 286 -6.57 24.46 -0.19
C ALA A 286 -6.48 25.50 0.95
N ALA A 287 -7.60 25.75 1.66
CA ALA A 287 -7.62 26.61 2.83
C ALA A 287 -6.76 26.06 3.98
N VAL A 288 -6.85 24.77 4.28
CA VAL A 288 -6.05 24.10 5.32
C VAL A 288 -4.56 24.13 4.97
N ARG A 289 -4.19 23.96 3.69
CA ARG A 289 -2.80 24.05 3.22
C ARG A 289 -2.22 25.45 3.43
N ARG A 290 -2.94 26.50 3.00
CA ARG A 290 -2.53 27.89 3.23
C ARG A 290 -2.35 28.20 4.72
N ARG A 291 -3.28 27.74 5.56
CA ARG A 291 -3.17 27.89 7.01
C ARG A 291 -1.94 27.17 7.58
N SER A 292 -1.69 25.94 7.12
CA SER A 292 -0.52 25.15 7.53
C SER A 292 0.80 25.84 7.17
N GLU A 293 0.87 26.45 5.98
CA GLU A 293 2.04 27.21 5.53
C GLU A 293 2.32 28.42 6.43
N LEU A 294 1.30 29.23 6.71
CA LEU A 294 1.40 30.39 7.59
C LEU A 294 1.84 30.00 9.02
N GLU A 295 1.19 28.98 9.60
CA GLU A 295 1.52 28.49 10.94
C GLU A 295 2.94 27.90 10.99
N ARG A 296 3.38 27.21 9.93
CA ARG A 296 4.75 26.69 9.79
C ARG A 296 5.79 27.81 9.76
N GLU A 297 5.56 28.86 8.98
CA GLU A 297 6.46 30.02 8.92
C GLU A 297 6.60 30.70 10.29
N GLN A 298 5.50 30.82 11.03
CA GLN A 298 5.50 31.35 12.40
C GLN A 298 6.31 30.48 13.37
N LEU A 299 6.14 29.15 13.30
CA LEU A 299 6.90 28.20 14.13
C LEU A 299 8.40 28.28 13.84
N LEU A 300 8.80 28.34 12.57
CA LEU A 300 10.20 28.47 12.17
C LEU A 300 10.80 29.80 12.61
N ALA A 301 10.04 30.90 12.51
CA ALA A 301 10.48 32.20 13.01
C ALA A 301 10.67 32.18 14.53
N ALA A 302 9.74 31.59 15.29
CA ALA A 302 9.84 31.46 16.74
C ALA A 302 11.05 30.63 17.16
N LEU A 303 11.32 29.50 16.50
CA LEU A 303 12.48 28.65 16.77
C LEU A 303 13.81 29.38 16.54
N ARG A 304 13.93 30.18 15.47
CA ARG A 304 15.13 30.99 15.19
C ARG A 304 15.40 31.99 16.31
N THR A 305 14.36 32.66 16.80
CA THR A 305 14.46 33.60 17.93
C THR A 305 14.90 32.88 19.19
N MET A 306 14.25 31.76 19.56
CA MET A 306 14.59 30.99 20.76
C MET A 306 16.03 30.48 20.75
N ARG A 307 16.53 30.04 19.59
CA ARG A 307 17.92 29.58 19.43
C ARG A 307 18.92 30.74 19.52
N GLY A 308 18.57 31.93 19.00
CA GLY A 308 19.42 33.12 19.03
C GLY A 308 19.47 33.83 20.38
N SER A 309 18.43 33.70 21.21
CA SER A 309 18.37 34.32 22.56
C SER A 309 19.13 33.54 23.66
N GLY A 310 19.72 32.39 23.32
CA GLY A 310 20.48 31.53 24.25
C GLY A 310 22.00 31.53 24.03
N ALA A 311 22.53 32.46 23.22
CA ALA A 311 23.96 32.67 22.98
C ALA A 311 24.48 33.89 23.74
#